data_AF-A0A3D8HHJ6-F1
#
_entry.id   AF-A0A3D8HHJ6-F1
#
_cell.length_a   1.000
_cell.length_b   1.000
_cell.length_c   1.000
_cell.angle_alpha   90.00
_cell.angle_beta   90.00
_cell.angle_gamma   90.00
#
_symmetry.space_group_name_H-M   'P 1'
#
loop_
_entity.id
_entity.type
_entity.pdbx_description
1 polymer ?
#
loop_
_entity_poly.entity_id
_entity_poly.type
_entity_poly.pdbx_seq_one_letter_code
_entity_poly.pdbx_strand_id
1 'polypeptide(L)'
;MTRFRLYLAFFRSTLLISIVCGALFASLTDDFVSSVLLFIPTFGLGMDLLYKELTRKEEYFFFYNQGICKAKLLTATFAIYALSCIILYQIIRLCVLAWRSTVP
;
A
#
# COMPACT_ATOMS: atom_id res chain seq x y z
N MET A 1 -6.84 22.92 2.20
CA MET A 1 -5.88 21.80 2.30
C MET A 1 -5.02 21.76 1.03
N THR A 2 -3.72 21.52 1.12
CA THR A 2 -2.87 21.30 -0.07
C THR A 2 -3.25 19.98 -0.73
N ARG A 3 -3.26 19.93 -2.08
CA ARG A 3 -3.64 18.71 -2.84
C ARG A 3 -2.87 17.46 -2.40
N PHE A 4 -1.60 17.62 -2.05
CA PHE A 4 -0.75 16.55 -1.52
C PHE A 4 -1.30 15.92 -0.22
N ARG A 5 -1.82 16.72 0.71
CA ARG A 5 -2.40 16.22 1.96
C ARG A 5 -3.65 15.37 1.72
N LEU A 6 -4.41 15.64 0.65
CA LEU A 6 -5.59 14.85 0.28
C LEU A 6 -5.19 13.46 -0.23
N TYR A 7 -4.17 13.38 -1.09
CA TYR A 7 -3.61 12.09 -1.53
C TYR A 7 -3.08 11.27 -0.36
N LEU A 8 -2.37 11.91 0.57
CA LEU A 8 -1.80 11.23 1.73
C LEU A 8 -2.90 10.78 2.71
N ALA A 9 -3.95 11.58 2.90
CA ALA A 9 -5.11 11.19 3.71
C ALA A 9 -5.84 9.98 3.11
N PHE A 10 -6.03 9.95 1.79
CA PHE A 10 -6.63 8.81 1.12
C PHE A 10 -5.75 7.56 1.25
N PHE A 11 -4.45 7.67 0.99
CA PHE A 11 -3.48 6.59 1.19
C PHE A 11 -3.49 6.05 2.62
N ARG A 12 -3.50 6.93 3.63
CA ARG A 12 -3.57 6.50 5.04
C ARG A 12 -4.85 5.74 5.36
N SER A 13 -5.96 6.11 4.72
CA SER A 13 -7.24 5.41 4.86
C SER A 13 -7.23 4.02 4.22
N THR A 14 -6.45 3.79 3.16
CA THR A 14 -6.31 2.46 2.53
C THR A 14 -5.29 1.56 3.25
N LEU A 15 -4.47 2.12 4.15
CA LEU A 15 -3.29 1.49 4.74
C LEU A 15 -3.58 0.27 5.61
N LEU A 16 -4.54 0.40 6.54
CA LEU A 16 -4.82 -0.66 7.51
C LEU A 16 -5.38 -1.90 6.82
N ILE A 17 -6.41 -1.74 5.99
CA ILE A 17 -7.08 -2.86 5.30
C ILE A 17 -6.11 -3.53 4.33
N SER A 18 -5.31 -2.75 3.59
CA SER A 18 -4.33 -3.32 2.64
C SER A 18 -3.25 -4.13 3.35
N ILE A 19 -2.76 -3.68 4.51
CA ILE A 19 -1.78 -4.43 5.31
C ILE A 19 -2.41 -5.71 5.86
N VAL A 20 -3.61 -5.64 6.44
CA VAL A 20 -4.28 -6.82 7.00
C VAL A 20 -4.55 -7.85 5.91
N CYS A 21 -5.16 -7.46 4.80
CA CYS A 21 -5.43 -8.36 3.68
C CYS A 21 -4.13 -8.91 3.05
N GLY A 22 -3.12 -8.07 2.86
CA GLY A 22 -1.82 -8.49 2.31
C GLY A 22 -1.08 -9.48 3.22
N ALA A 23 -1.08 -9.24 4.53
CA ALA A 23 -0.45 -10.11 5.51
C ALA A 23 -1.18 -11.46 5.66
N LEU A 24 -2.51 -11.45 5.64
CA LEU A 24 -3.30 -12.68 5.64
C LEU A 24 -2.97 -13.55 4.43
N PHE A 25 -2.86 -12.95 3.24
CA PHE A 25 -2.51 -13.69 2.03
C PHE A 25 -1.07 -14.19 2.03
N ALA A 26 -0.13 -13.39 2.51
CA ALA A 26 1.27 -13.79 2.63
C ALA A 26 1.48 -14.93 3.63
N SER A 27 0.59 -15.09 4.61
CA SER A 27 0.63 -16.20 5.57
C SER A 27 0.39 -17.57 4.92
N LEU A 28 -0.09 -17.59 3.68
CA LEU A 28 -0.27 -18.81 2.87
C LEU A 28 0.99 -19.19 2.08
N THR A 29 2.09 -18.44 2.21
CA THR A 29 3.33 -18.65 1.47
C THR A 29 4.51 -18.91 2.40
N ASP A 30 5.50 -19.65 1.92
CA ASP A 30 6.70 -19.98 2.70
C ASP A 30 7.58 -18.74 2.95
N ASP A 31 7.66 -17.81 1.98
CA ASP A 31 8.44 -16.58 2.08
C ASP A 31 7.59 -15.39 2.55
N PHE A 32 7.21 -15.39 3.83
CA PHE A 32 6.31 -14.38 4.41
C PHE A 32 6.73 -12.93 4.09
N VAL A 33 8.01 -12.58 4.29
CA VAL A 33 8.48 -11.19 4.13
C VAL A 33 8.38 -10.70 2.69
N SER A 34 8.86 -11.50 1.73
CA SER A 34 8.81 -11.17 0.31
C SER A 34 7.37 -11.12 -0.19
N SER A 35 6.54 -12.07 0.23
CA SER A 35 5.13 -12.15 -0.11
C SER A 35 4.32 -11.00 0.46
N VAL A 36 4.54 -10.60 1.71
CA VAL A 36 3.86 -9.43 2.31
C VAL A 36 4.14 -8.17 1.49
N LEU A 37 5.40 -7.92 1.14
CA LEU A 37 5.81 -6.73 0.38
C LEU A 37 5.26 -6.72 -1.05
N LEU A 38 4.97 -7.89 -1.62
CA LEU A 38 4.36 -8.03 -2.94
C LEU A 38 2.83 -7.93 -2.88
N PHE A 39 2.19 -8.55 -1.87
CA PHE A 39 0.74 -8.64 -1.77
C PHE A 39 0.09 -7.38 -1.22
N ILE A 40 0.74 -6.60 -0.35
CA ILE A 40 0.21 -5.32 0.12
C ILE A 40 -0.14 -4.35 -1.03
N PRO A 41 0.78 -4.00 -1.96
CA PRO A 41 0.50 -3.04 -3.03
C PRO A 41 -0.43 -3.59 -4.12
N THR A 42 -0.61 -4.91 -4.20
CA THR A 42 -1.40 -5.58 -5.24
C THR A 42 -2.75 -6.03 -4.69
N PHE A 43 -2.79 -7.18 -4.02
CA PHE A 43 -3.99 -7.81 -3.50
C PHE A 43 -4.60 -7.02 -2.34
N GLY A 44 -3.79 -6.57 -1.38
CA GLY A 44 -4.22 -5.77 -0.24
C GLY A 44 -4.90 -4.48 -0.68
N LEU A 45 -4.24 -3.71 -1.54
CA LEU A 45 -4.80 -2.51 -2.15
C LEU A 45 -6.07 -2.82 -2.94
N GLY A 46 -6.05 -3.87 -3.77
CA GLY A 46 -7.23 -4.27 -4.55
C GLY A 46 -8.45 -4.54 -3.69
N MET A 47 -8.27 -5.27 -2.58
CA MET A 47 -9.34 -5.58 -1.62
C MET A 47 -9.84 -4.34 -0.88
N ASP A 48 -8.94 -3.43 -0.46
CA ASP A 48 -9.34 -2.15 0.14
C ASP A 48 -10.17 -1.30 -0.82
N LEU A 49 -9.75 -1.23 -2.09
CA LEU A 49 -10.48 -0.48 -3.11
C LEU A 49 -11.87 -1.07 -3.38
N LEU A 50 -11.99 -2.40 -3.44
CA LEU A 50 -13.28 -3.07 -3.55
C LEU A 50 -14.16 -2.78 -2.33
N TYR A 51 -13.60 -2.84 -1.13
CA TYR A 51 -14.31 -2.50 0.10
C TYR A 51 -14.83 -1.05 0.08
N LYS A 52 -13.98 -0.09 -0.30
CA LYS A 52 -14.37 1.32 -0.41
C LYS A 52 -15.39 1.57 -1.51
N GLU A 53 -15.32 0.84 -2.61
CA GLU A 53 -16.33 0.92 -3.67
C GLU A 53 -17.71 0.47 -3.17
N LEU A 54 -17.76 -0.50 -2.26
CA LEU A 54 -19.02 -1.02 -1.73
C LEU A 54 -19.59 -0.15 -0.59
N THR A 55 -18.73 0.33 0.31
CA THR A 55 -19.17 0.96 1.57
C THR A 55 -18.98 2.46 1.64
N ARG A 56 -18.07 3.04 0.83
CA ARG A 56 -17.60 4.43 0.98
C ARG A 56 -17.57 5.19 -0.35
N LYS A 57 -18.59 4.98 -1.18
CA LYS A 57 -18.74 5.72 -2.46
C LYS A 57 -18.73 7.23 -2.27
N GLU A 58 -19.27 7.70 -1.14
CA GLU A 58 -19.37 9.12 -0.82
C GLU A 58 -18.02 9.82 -0.63
N GLU A 59 -16.99 9.10 -0.15
CA GLU A 59 -15.65 9.66 0.01
C GLU A 59 -15.06 10.10 -1.33
N TYR A 60 -15.39 9.42 -2.44
CA TYR A 60 -14.91 9.81 -3.77
C TYR A 60 -15.52 11.13 -4.25
N PHE A 61 -16.76 11.45 -3.87
CA PHE A 61 -17.38 12.74 -4.22
C PHE A 61 -16.68 13.92 -3.56
N PHE A 62 -16.14 13.74 -2.35
CA PHE A 62 -15.35 14.78 -1.68
C PHE A 62 -14.08 15.12 -2.48
N PHE A 63 -13.34 14.13 -2.96
CA PHE A 63 -12.14 14.36 -3.79
C PHE A 63 -12.48 14.90 -5.18
N TYR A 64 -13.61 14.48 -5.75
CA TYR A 64 -14.09 14.98 -7.03
C TYR A 64 -14.43 16.47 -6.96
N ASN A 65 -15.11 16.93 -5.89
CA ASN A 65 -15.41 18.35 -5.67
C ASN A 65 -14.15 19.21 -5.49
N GLN A 66 -13.02 18.60 -5.15
CA GLN A 66 -11.69 19.26 -5.08
C GLN A 66 -10.95 19.23 -6.43
N GLY A 67 -11.58 18.74 -7.51
CA GLY A 67 -11.01 18.64 -8.85
C GLY A 67 -10.05 17.46 -9.06
N ILE A 68 -10.09 16.45 -8.18
CA ILE A 68 -9.22 15.26 -8.28
C ILE A 68 -10.04 14.10 -8.85
N CYS A 69 -9.64 13.61 -10.02
CA CYS A 69 -10.25 12.43 -10.61
C CYS A 69 -9.89 11.17 -9.83
N LYS A 70 -10.84 10.23 -9.70
CA LYS A 70 -10.66 8.92 -9.06
C LYS A 70 -9.42 8.17 -9.57
N ALA A 71 -9.21 8.14 -10.90
CA ALA A 71 -8.05 7.48 -11.50
C ALA A 71 -6.71 8.06 -10.99
N LYS A 72 -6.60 9.39 -10.85
CA LYS A 72 -5.39 10.03 -10.32
C LYS A 72 -5.15 9.68 -8.86
N LEU A 73 -6.21 9.60 -8.06
CA LEU A 73 -6.17 9.19 -6.66
C LEU A 73 -5.64 7.75 -6.52
N LEU A 74 -6.17 6.84 -7.33
CA LEU A 74 -5.77 5.44 -7.39
C LEU A 74 -4.32 5.28 -7.82
N THR A 75 -3.92 5.89 -8.94
CA THR A 75 -2.55 5.82 -9.46
C THR A 75 -1.54 6.40 -8.46
N ALA A 76 -1.85 7.53 -7.83
CA ALA A 76 -0.98 8.11 -6.79
C ALA A 76 -0.85 7.18 -5.58
N THR A 77 -1.95 6.56 -5.14
CA THR A 77 -1.95 5.63 -4.01
C THR A 77 -1.11 4.39 -4.33
N PHE A 78 -1.33 3.80 -5.50
CA PHE A 78 -0.54 2.66 -5.99
C PHE A 78 0.95 3.00 -6.09
N ALA A 79 1.30 4.17 -6.63
CA ALA A 79 2.68 4.61 -6.73
C ALA A 79 3.34 4.77 -5.36
N ILE A 80 2.65 5.37 -4.38
CA ILE A 80 3.16 5.50 -3.01
C ILE A 80 3.40 4.12 -2.39
N TYR A 81 2.46 3.18 -2.55
CA TYR A 81 2.59 1.80 -2.07
C TYR A 81 3.76 1.05 -2.70
N ALA A 82 3.88 1.10 -4.03
CA ALA A 82 4.95 0.43 -4.74
C ALA A 82 6.32 0.97 -4.31
N LEU A 83 6.45 2.30 -4.24
CA LEU A 83 7.68 2.94 -3.78
C LEU A 83 8.01 2.57 -2.33
N SER A 84 7.03 2.62 -1.42
CA SER A 84 7.26 2.24 -0.02
C SER A 84 7.67 0.78 0.13
N CYS A 85 7.04 -0.14 -0.59
CA CYS A 85 7.37 -1.56 -0.51
C CYS A 85 8.74 -1.86 -1.13
N ILE A 86 9.10 -1.21 -2.24
CA ILE A 86 10.44 -1.33 -2.85
C ILE A 86 11.51 -0.82 -1.88
N ILE A 87 11.31 0.35 -1.26
CA ILE A 87 12.28 0.90 -0.29
C ILE A 87 12.43 -0.04 0.90
N LEU A 88 11.33 -0.53 1.46
CA LEU A 88 11.35 -1.50 2.56
C LEU A 88 12.07 -2.79 2.18
N TYR A 89 11.81 -3.32 0.98
CA TYR A 89 12.50 -4.50 0.46
C TYR A 89 14.02 -4.29 0.37
N GLN A 90 14.46 -3.14 -0.14
CA GLN A 90 15.88 -2.82 -0.22
C GLN A 90 16.52 -2.69 1.15
N ILE A 91 15.85 -2.06 2.12
CA ILE A 91 16.32 -1.96 3.50
C ILE A 91 16.49 -3.35 4.11
N ILE A 92 15.48 -4.21 4.02
CA ILE A 92 15.53 -5.58 4.54
C ILE A 92 16.68 -6.35 3.89
N ARG A 93 16.82 -6.27 2.57
CA ARG A 93 17.90 -6.92 1.83
C ARG A 93 19.28 -6.45 2.30
N LEU A 94 19.47 -5.15 2.51
CA LEU A 94 20.72 -4.58 3.02
C LEU A 94 20.99 -5.05 4.46
N CYS A 95 19.98 -5.10 5.32
CA CYS A 95 20.11 -5.61 6.68
C CYS A 95 20.52 -7.08 6.71
N VAL A 96 19.90 -7.93 5.89
CA VAL A 96 20.24 -9.35 5.78
C VAL A 96 21.67 -9.53 5.25
N LEU A 97 22.08 -8.73 4.28
CA LEU A 97 23.45 -8.77 3.74
C LEU A 97 24.48 -8.37 4.80
N ALA A 98 24.24 -7.28 5.52
CA ALA A 98 25.11 -6.82 6.61
C ALA A 98 25.21 -7.86 7.73
N TRP A 99 24.09 -8.48 8.09
CA TRP A 99 24.06 -9.58 9.06
C TRP A 99 24.93 -10.76 8.59
N ARG A 100 24.75 -11.23 7.35
CA ARG A 100 25.57 -12.33 6.82
C ARG A 100 27.05 -12.00 6.74
N SER A 101 27.45 -10.75 6.53
CA SER A 101 28.86 -10.35 6.53
C SER A 101 29.51 -10.28 7.91
N THR A 102 28.71 -10.28 8.99
CA THR A 102 29.20 -10.17 10.37
C THR A 102 29.23 -11.51 11.12
N VAL A 103 28.56 -12.54 10.58
CA VAL A 103 28.63 -13.91 11.11
C VAL A 103 29.76 -14.65 10.36
N PRO A 104 30.86 -15.05 11.05
CA PRO A 104 31.98 -15.76 10.44
C PRO A 104 31.64 -17.20 10.01
#